data_AF-A0A2M9P7J1-F1
#
_entry.id   AF-A0A2M9P7J1-F1
#
_cell.length_a   1.000
_cell.length_b   1.000
_cell.length_c   1.000
_cell.angle_alpha   90.00
_cell.angle_beta   90.00
_cell.angle_gamma   90.00
#
_symmetry.space_group_name_H-M   'P 1'
#
loop_
_entity.id
_entity.type
_entity.pdbx_description
1 polymer ?
#
loop_
_entity_poly.entity_id
_entity_poly.type
_entity_poly.pdbx_seq_one_letter_code
_entity_poly.pdbx_strand_id
1 'polypeptide(L)'
;LRFTPILRQPSLPAFCPITAAVDAMAEAGIEERGAIFTRREVVDFILDLAGYTADQDLTRQRLLEPSFGHGDFLLPAIDRLLASWTVQGRPEPVPALARAIQGVELHRASWSHALELVVARLRQEGITAADAETLARAWLLQGDFLLAELDGPFDVVIGNPPYVRQELIADALMAEYRARYATIYDRADIYVPF
;
A
#
# COMPACT_ATOMS: atom_id res chain seq x y z
N LEU A 1 41.07 7.17 35.49
CA LEU A 1 41.40 6.32 34.32
C LEU A 1 40.11 6.05 33.53
N ARG A 2 40.05 6.65 32.32
CA ARG A 2 39.30 6.25 31.11
C ARG A 2 37.77 6.21 31.15
N PHE A 3 37.19 7.26 30.55
CA PHE A 3 35.95 7.24 29.78
C PHE A 3 35.95 6.10 28.74
N THR A 4 34.81 5.44 28.59
CA THR A 4 34.50 4.60 27.42
C THR A 4 33.29 5.23 26.73
N PRO A 5 33.42 5.76 25.49
CA PRO A 5 32.25 6.16 24.73
C PRO A 5 31.60 4.90 24.15
N ILE A 6 30.28 4.78 24.34
CA ILE A 6 29.44 3.88 23.54
C ILE A 6 29.49 4.43 22.12
N LEU A 7 30.32 3.82 21.27
CA LEU A 7 30.29 4.04 19.85
C LEU A 7 28.96 3.45 19.33
N ARG A 8 27.95 4.31 19.16
CA ARG A 8 26.89 4.05 18.19
C ARG A 8 27.57 4.00 16.83
N GLN A 9 27.85 2.80 16.36
CA GLN A 9 28.38 2.60 15.02
C GLN A 9 27.25 2.90 14.03
N PRO A 10 27.41 3.88 13.13
CA PRO A 10 26.45 4.06 12.04
C PRO A 10 26.57 2.84 11.12
N SER A 11 25.52 2.03 11.06
CA SER A 11 25.42 0.93 10.10
C SER A 11 25.54 1.51 8.69
N LEU A 12 26.53 1.02 7.94
CA LEU A 12 26.74 1.38 6.54
C LEU A 12 25.44 1.08 5.75
N PRO A 13 25.09 1.89 4.72
CA PRO A 13 23.83 1.74 3.97
C PRO A 13 23.62 0.34 3.36
N ALA A 14 24.70 -0.40 3.09
CA ALA A 14 24.67 -1.76 2.54
C ALA A 14 24.48 -2.87 3.60
N PHE A 15 24.36 -2.53 4.89
CA PHE A 15 24.28 -3.49 6.00
C PHE A 15 23.21 -3.11 7.03
N CYS A 16 22.14 -2.42 6.63
CA CYS A 16 21.00 -2.22 7.51
C CYS A 16 20.20 -3.52 7.62
N PRO A 17 20.14 -4.19 8.80
CA PRO A 17 19.42 -5.46 8.93
C PRO A 17 17.92 -5.34 8.66
N ILE A 18 17.34 -4.15 8.88
CA ILE A 18 15.94 -3.83 8.58
C ILE A 18 15.73 -3.84 7.07
N THR A 19 16.56 -3.12 6.31
CA THR A 19 16.46 -3.08 4.83
C THR A 19 16.63 -4.47 4.23
N ALA A 20 17.60 -5.26 4.72
CA ALA A 20 17.80 -6.63 4.26
C ALA A 20 16.59 -7.54 4.57
N ALA A 21 15.95 -7.36 5.73
CA ALA A 21 14.76 -8.10 6.10
C ALA A 21 13.56 -7.73 5.21
N VAL A 22 13.35 -6.44 4.95
CA VAL A 22 12.30 -5.96 4.02
C VAL A 22 12.54 -6.51 2.61
N ASP A 23 13.78 -6.45 2.11
CA ASP A 23 14.12 -7.00 0.78
C ASP A 23 13.87 -8.52 0.71
N ALA A 24 14.21 -9.26 1.75
CA ALA A 24 13.94 -10.70 1.81
C ALA A 24 12.42 -10.99 1.79
N MET A 25 11.63 -10.22 2.54
CA MET A 25 10.16 -10.37 2.51
C MET A 25 9.57 -9.95 1.17
N ALA A 26 10.10 -8.89 0.54
CA ALA A 26 9.63 -8.41 -0.76
C ALA A 26 9.77 -9.45 -1.89
N GLU A 27 10.69 -10.40 -1.75
CA GLU A 27 10.94 -11.51 -2.69
C GLU A 27 10.27 -12.84 -2.26
N ALA A 28 9.64 -12.90 -1.08
CA ALA A 28 9.06 -14.13 -0.51
C ALA A 28 7.85 -14.69 -1.31
N GLY A 29 7.69 -16.02 -1.25
CA GLY A 29 6.70 -16.77 -2.05
C GLY A 29 5.28 -16.77 -1.47
N ILE A 30 4.29 -17.21 -2.26
CA ILE A 30 2.84 -17.04 -2.00
C ILE A 30 2.36 -17.48 -0.61
N GLU A 31 2.81 -18.65 -0.17
CA GLU A 31 2.40 -19.26 1.09
C GLU A 31 3.00 -18.55 2.32
N GLU A 32 4.13 -17.87 2.15
CA GLU A 32 4.77 -17.04 3.19
C GLU A 32 4.09 -15.67 3.34
N ARG A 33 3.22 -15.28 2.39
CA ARG A 33 2.56 -13.96 2.34
C ARG A 33 1.33 -13.82 3.24
N GLY A 34 0.79 -14.92 3.76
CA GLY A 34 -0.52 -14.91 4.45
C GLY A 34 -1.65 -14.33 3.57
N ALA A 35 -1.48 -14.34 2.24
CA ALA A 35 -2.34 -13.65 1.30
C ALA A 35 -3.69 -14.38 1.14
N ILE A 36 -4.76 -13.72 1.58
CA ILE A 36 -6.13 -14.19 1.41
C ILE A 36 -6.84 -13.28 0.41
N PHE A 37 -7.26 -13.85 -0.72
CA PHE A 37 -7.99 -13.11 -1.74
C PHE A 37 -9.39 -12.73 -1.24
N THR A 38 -9.75 -11.46 -1.42
CA THR A 38 -11.03 -10.93 -0.99
C THR A 38 -12.05 -11.07 -2.11
N ARG A 39 -13.20 -11.68 -1.81
CA ARG A 39 -14.28 -11.83 -2.79
C ARG A 39 -14.82 -10.46 -3.19
N ARG A 40 -15.09 -10.27 -4.49
CA ARG A 40 -15.56 -8.99 -5.04
C ARG A 40 -16.79 -8.42 -4.31
N GLU A 41 -17.76 -9.26 -3.96
CA GLU A 41 -18.97 -8.85 -3.22
C GLU A 41 -18.65 -8.22 -1.86
N VAL A 42 -17.63 -8.74 -1.16
CA VAL A 42 -17.18 -8.22 0.14
C VAL A 42 -16.46 -6.89 -0.06
N VAL A 43 -15.64 -6.78 -1.10
CA VAL A 43 -14.94 -5.55 -1.45
C VAL A 43 -15.93 -4.42 -1.75
N ASP A 44 -16.91 -4.69 -2.62
CA ASP A 44 -17.91 -3.69 -2.98
C ASP A 44 -18.73 -3.25 -1.76
N PHE A 45 -19.10 -4.20 -0.88
CA PHE A 45 -19.78 -3.89 0.37
C PHE A 45 -18.95 -3.00 1.31
N ILE A 46 -17.64 -3.28 1.46
CA ILE A 46 -16.76 -2.47 2.32
C ILE A 46 -16.58 -1.06 1.73
N LEU A 47 -16.42 -0.92 0.42
CA LEU A 47 -16.34 0.39 -0.22
C LEU A 47 -17.64 1.18 -0.05
N ASP A 48 -18.80 0.53 -0.11
CA ASP A 48 -20.09 1.17 0.19
C ASP A 48 -20.18 1.62 1.65
N LEU A 49 -19.79 0.77 2.59
CA LEU A 49 -19.79 1.09 4.03
C LEU A 49 -18.84 2.25 4.36
N ALA A 50 -17.68 2.30 3.70
CA ALA A 50 -16.70 3.38 3.83
C ALA A 50 -17.17 4.68 3.17
N GLY A 51 -18.30 4.68 2.45
CA GLY A 51 -18.78 5.84 1.72
C GLY A 51 -17.92 6.18 0.51
N TYR A 52 -17.16 5.24 -0.04
CA TYR A 52 -16.39 5.43 -1.27
C TYR A 52 -17.24 4.99 -2.47
N THR A 53 -18.26 5.78 -2.79
CA THR A 53 -19.28 5.46 -3.80
C THR A 53 -19.19 6.39 -5.02
N ALA A 54 -19.49 5.86 -6.20
CA ALA A 54 -19.25 6.56 -7.48
C ALA A 54 -20.17 7.78 -7.72
N ASP A 55 -21.23 7.94 -6.92
CA ASP A 55 -22.14 9.09 -6.95
C ASP A 55 -21.57 10.34 -6.23
N GLN A 56 -20.47 10.19 -5.50
CA GLN A 56 -19.73 11.30 -4.91
C GLN A 56 -18.66 11.84 -5.86
N ASP A 57 -18.12 13.03 -5.55
CA ASP A 57 -16.92 13.55 -6.22
C ASP A 57 -15.65 12.94 -5.60
N LEU A 58 -15.31 11.74 -6.07
CA LEU A 58 -14.14 10.98 -5.59
C LEU A 58 -12.82 11.60 -6.04
N THR A 59 -12.83 12.52 -7.02
CA THR A 59 -11.63 13.27 -7.42
C THR A 59 -11.11 14.20 -6.32
N ARG A 60 -11.96 14.47 -5.32
CA ARG A 60 -11.65 15.31 -4.15
C ARG A 60 -11.35 14.51 -2.89
N GLN A 61 -11.41 13.18 -2.96
CA GLN A 61 -11.11 12.29 -1.84
C GLN A 61 -9.75 11.62 -2.04
N ARG A 62 -9.13 11.22 -0.94
CA ARG A 62 -7.88 10.45 -0.93
C ARG A 62 -8.12 9.11 -0.24
N LEU A 63 -7.98 8.03 -1.01
CA LEU A 63 -8.07 6.67 -0.53
C LEU A 63 -6.67 6.09 -0.28
N LEU A 64 -6.50 5.42 0.86
CA LEU A 64 -5.34 4.60 1.18
C LEU A 64 -5.70 3.12 1.15
N GLU A 65 -4.88 2.36 0.44
CA GLU A 65 -4.85 0.90 0.45
C GLU A 65 -3.46 0.47 0.98
N PRO A 66 -3.36 0.00 2.24
CA PRO A 66 -2.06 -0.27 2.88
C PRO A 66 -1.30 -1.52 2.41
N SER A 67 -1.95 -2.45 1.70
CA SER A 67 -1.39 -3.77 1.38
C SER A 67 -2.13 -4.41 0.21
N PHE A 68 -1.95 -3.86 -0.99
CA PHE A 68 -2.91 -4.10 -2.08
C PHE A 68 -2.84 -5.47 -2.71
N GLY A 69 -1.76 -6.22 -2.50
CA GLY A 69 -1.57 -7.54 -3.08
C GLY A 69 -1.77 -7.53 -4.59
N HIS A 70 -2.77 -8.26 -5.06
CA HIS A 70 -3.12 -8.33 -6.50
C HIS A 70 -4.18 -7.30 -6.93
N GLY A 71 -4.57 -6.41 -6.02
CA GLY A 71 -5.48 -5.29 -6.29
C GLY A 71 -6.96 -5.60 -6.07
N ASP A 72 -7.31 -6.57 -5.23
CA ASP A 72 -8.70 -6.97 -4.97
C ASP A 72 -9.57 -5.79 -4.52
N PHE A 73 -9.05 -4.92 -3.65
CA PHE A 73 -9.69 -3.66 -3.26
C PHE A 73 -9.34 -2.50 -4.20
N LEU A 74 -8.08 -2.43 -4.62
CA LEU A 74 -7.53 -1.33 -5.39
C LEU A 74 -8.24 -1.13 -6.74
N LEU A 75 -8.44 -2.21 -7.51
CA LEU A 75 -9.06 -2.13 -8.85
C LEU A 75 -10.54 -1.68 -8.79
N PRO A 76 -11.41 -2.26 -7.94
CA PRO A 76 -12.74 -1.71 -7.67
C PRO A 76 -12.75 -0.24 -7.25
N ALA A 77 -11.83 0.18 -6.38
CA ALA A 77 -11.74 1.58 -5.96
C ALA A 77 -11.38 2.49 -7.14
N ILE A 78 -10.46 2.06 -8.01
CA ILE A 78 -10.12 2.75 -9.26
C ILE A 78 -11.33 2.82 -10.19
N ASP A 79 -12.11 1.73 -10.33
CA ASP A 79 -13.33 1.73 -11.15
C ASP A 79 -14.33 2.80 -10.69
N ARG A 80 -14.54 2.90 -9.38
CA ARG A 80 -15.44 3.91 -8.79
C ARG A 80 -14.91 5.32 -9.00
N LEU A 81 -13.61 5.54 -8.80
CA LEU A 81 -12.96 6.83 -9.06
C LEU A 81 -13.12 7.25 -10.52
N LEU A 82 -12.91 6.35 -11.47
CA LEU A 82 -13.00 6.64 -12.91
C LEU A 82 -14.45 6.90 -13.35
N ALA A 83 -15.42 6.19 -12.75
CA ALA A 83 -16.83 6.48 -12.93
C ALA A 83 -17.19 7.90 -12.44
N SER A 84 -16.75 8.26 -11.23
CA SER A 84 -16.92 9.61 -10.67
C SER A 84 -16.26 10.68 -11.54
N TRP A 85 -14.99 10.48 -11.94
CA TRP A 85 -14.24 11.38 -12.83
C TRP A 85 -14.94 11.60 -14.17
N THR A 86 -15.57 10.56 -14.72
CA THR A 86 -16.36 10.68 -15.94
C THR A 86 -17.59 11.57 -15.74
N VAL A 87 -18.29 11.44 -14.61
CA VAL A 87 -19.43 12.31 -14.25
C VAL A 87 -18.99 13.77 -14.05
N GLN A 88 -17.78 14.00 -13.54
CA GLN A 88 -17.18 15.34 -13.41
C GLN A 88 -16.74 15.96 -14.76
N GLY A 89 -17.04 15.30 -15.89
CA GLY A 89 -16.76 15.83 -17.22
C GLY A 89 -15.33 15.57 -17.72
N ARG A 90 -14.63 14.60 -17.11
CA ARG A 90 -13.27 14.18 -17.51
C ARG A 90 -12.25 15.32 -17.55
N PRO A 91 -12.03 16.05 -16.44
CA PRO A 91 -10.92 17.00 -16.35
C PRO A 91 -9.58 16.31 -16.63
N GLU A 92 -8.53 17.08 -16.93
CA GLU A 92 -7.20 16.55 -17.22
C GLU A 92 -6.78 15.48 -16.18
N PRO A 93 -6.49 14.23 -16.61
CA PRO A 93 -6.39 13.10 -15.68
C PRO A 93 -5.32 13.25 -14.61
N VAL A 94 -4.11 13.68 -14.99
CA VAL A 94 -2.99 13.76 -14.05
C VAL A 94 -3.27 14.79 -12.94
N PRO A 95 -3.59 16.06 -13.23
CA PRO A 95 -3.94 17.02 -12.18
C PRO A 95 -5.15 16.61 -11.34
N ALA A 96 -6.16 15.99 -11.95
CA ALA A 96 -7.39 15.64 -11.26
C ALA A 96 -7.27 14.40 -10.36
N LEU A 97 -6.42 13.42 -10.73
CA LEU A 97 -6.46 12.09 -10.12
C LEU A 97 -5.17 11.70 -9.39
N ALA A 98 -4.04 12.38 -9.61
CA ALA A 98 -2.73 11.96 -9.08
C ALA A 98 -2.67 11.81 -7.56
N ARG A 99 -3.54 12.49 -6.80
CA ARG A 99 -3.58 12.41 -5.33
C ARG A 99 -4.71 11.54 -4.77
N ALA A 100 -5.57 11.01 -5.64
CA ALA A 100 -6.82 10.36 -5.23
C ALA A 100 -6.62 9.00 -4.58
N ILE A 101 -5.52 8.30 -4.90
CA ILE A 101 -5.22 6.97 -4.39
C ILE A 101 -3.77 6.91 -3.94
N GLN A 102 -3.53 6.24 -2.81
CA GLN A 102 -2.23 5.74 -2.40
C GLN A 102 -2.38 4.25 -2.09
N GLY A 103 -1.66 3.40 -2.81
CA GLY A 103 -1.50 1.99 -2.53
C GLY A 103 -0.08 1.71 -2.04
N VAL A 104 0.07 0.82 -1.06
CA VAL A 104 1.37 0.26 -0.67
C VAL A 104 1.36 -1.25 -0.83
N GLU A 105 2.44 -1.81 -1.38
CA GLU A 105 2.62 -3.26 -1.47
C GLU A 105 4.08 -3.63 -1.23
N LEU A 106 4.29 -4.59 -0.34
CA LEU A 106 5.61 -5.06 0.04
C LEU A 106 6.26 -5.89 -1.06
N HIS A 107 5.52 -6.81 -1.68
CA HIS A 107 6.07 -7.78 -2.61
C HIS A 107 6.22 -7.22 -4.02
N ARG A 108 7.43 -7.34 -4.58
CA ARG A 108 7.76 -6.77 -5.89
C ARG A 108 6.96 -7.40 -7.03
N ALA A 109 6.72 -8.70 -6.96
CA ALA A 109 5.95 -9.42 -7.97
C ALA A 109 4.48 -8.94 -8.03
N SER A 110 3.83 -8.82 -6.87
CA SER A 110 2.46 -8.34 -6.77
C SER A 110 2.34 -6.86 -7.11
N TRP A 111 3.30 -6.03 -6.69
CA TRP A 111 3.38 -4.62 -7.10
C TRP A 111 3.49 -4.47 -8.62
N SER A 112 4.39 -5.23 -9.25
CA SER A 112 4.63 -5.16 -10.70
C SER A 112 3.38 -5.58 -11.48
N HIS A 113 2.71 -6.64 -11.01
CA HIS A 113 1.47 -7.11 -11.60
C HIS A 113 0.33 -6.08 -11.47
N ALA A 114 0.16 -5.49 -10.28
CA ALA A 114 -0.85 -4.45 -10.05
C ALA A 114 -0.59 -3.21 -10.92
N LEU A 115 0.67 -2.80 -11.08
CA LEU A 115 1.03 -1.68 -11.97
C LEU A 115 0.54 -1.92 -13.40
N GLU A 116 0.77 -3.11 -13.95
CA GLU A 116 0.31 -3.47 -15.30
C GLU A 116 -1.22 -3.42 -15.42
N LEU A 117 -1.93 -3.97 -14.43
CA LEU A 117 -3.40 -3.97 -14.40
C LEU A 117 -3.97 -2.55 -14.30
N VAL A 118 -3.40 -1.70 -13.43
CA VAL A 118 -3.82 -0.31 -13.26
C VAL A 118 -3.59 0.49 -14.53
N VAL A 119 -2.41 0.40 -15.14
CA VAL A 119 -2.12 1.09 -16.41
C VAL A 119 -3.07 0.63 -17.51
N ALA A 120 -3.30 -0.68 -17.63
CA ALA A 120 -4.25 -1.22 -18.61
C ALA A 120 -5.67 -0.69 -18.37
N ARG A 121 -6.12 -0.63 -17.12
CA ARG A 121 -7.46 -0.15 -16.76
C ARG A 121 -7.64 1.34 -17.04
N LEU A 122 -6.66 2.18 -16.70
CA LEU A 122 -6.68 3.62 -17.01
C LEU A 122 -6.76 3.87 -18.51
N ARG A 123 -6.01 3.11 -19.31
CA ARG A 123 -6.03 3.21 -20.78
C ARG A 123 -7.36 2.81 -21.38
N GLN A 124 -8.08 1.86 -20.79
CA GLN A 124 -9.44 1.49 -21.23
C GLN A 124 -10.44 2.65 -21.06
N GLU A 125 -10.21 3.56 -20.10
CA GLU A 125 -11.01 4.80 -19.94
C GLU A 125 -10.58 5.93 -20.89
N GLY A 126 -9.64 5.69 -21.79
CA GLY A 126 -9.16 6.67 -22.77
C GLY A 126 -8.05 7.59 -22.25
N ILE A 127 -7.48 7.31 -21.07
CA ILE A 127 -6.30 8.02 -20.57
C ILE A 127 -5.08 7.60 -21.41
N THR A 128 -4.22 8.57 -21.76
CA THR A 128 -3.03 8.29 -22.57
C THR A 128 -2.08 7.34 -21.86
N ALA A 129 -1.22 6.62 -22.60
CA ALA A 129 -0.26 5.71 -21.97
C ALA A 129 0.68 6.45 -20.99
N ALA A 130 1.14 7.65 -21.36
CA ALA A 130 2.01 8.47 -20.52
C ALA A 130 1.31 8.93 -19.23
N ASP A 131 0.06 9.39 -19.32
CA ASP A 131 -0.71 9.81 -18.15
C ASP A 131 -1.08 8.62 -17.26
N ALA A 132 -1.43 7.48 -17.85
CA ALA A 132 -1.75 6.26 -17.12
C ALA A 132 -0.55 5.74 -16.32
N GLU A 133 0.64 5.73 -16.93
CA GLU A 133 1.88 5.38 -16.22
C GLU A 133 2.22 6.38 -15.12
N THR A 134 2.02 7.69 -15.38
CA THR A 134 2.25 8.74 -14.39
C THR A 134 1.32 8.57 -13.18
N LEU A 135 0.03 8.35 -13.40
CA LEU A 135 -0.96 8.11 -12.35
C LEU A 135 -0.65 6.82 -11.58
N ALA A 136 -0.41 5.71 -12.26
CA ALA A 136 -0.13 4.44 -11.62
C ALA A 136 1.13 4.51 -10.74
N ARG A 137 2.18 5.22 -11.18
CA ARG A 137 3.39 5.45 -10.37
C ARG A 137 3.18 6.44 -9.23
N ALA A 138 2.28 7.41 -9.38
CA ALA A 138 1.90 8.31 -8.30
C ALA A 138 1.09 7.58 -7.22
N TRP A 139 0.27 6.61 -7.61
CA TRP A 139 -0.58 5.85 -6.70
C TRP A 139 0.15 4.69 -6.01
N LEU A 140 1.01 3.94 -6.70
CA LEU A 140 1.53 2.67 -6.20
C LEU A 140 2.95 2.79 -5.66
N LEU A 141 3.09 2.62 -4.34
CA LEU A 141 4.37 2.54 -3.65
C LEU A 141 4.76 1.08 -3.42
N GLN A 142 5.96 0.68 -3.86
CA GLN A 142 6.55 -0.60 -3.48
C GLN A 142 7.33 -0.40 -2.17
N GLY A 143 6.91 -1.07 -1.11
CA GLY A 143 7.54 -0.91 0.19
C GLY A 143 6.74 -1.51 1.34
N ASP A 144 7.33 -1.44 2.52
CA ASP A 144 6.68 -1.84 3.77
C ASP A 144 5.81 -0.70 4.30
N PHE A 145 4.49 -0.88 4.34
CA PHE A 145 3.54 0.12 4.84
C PHE A 145 3.86 0.57 6.27
N LEU A 146 4.29 -0.34 7.14
CA LEU A 146 4.62 -0.04 8.53
C LEU A 146 5.91 0.80 8.67
N LEU A 147 6.68 0.90 7.59
CA LEU A 147 7.88 1.74 7.54
C LEU A 147 7.71 2.97 6.62
N ALA A 148 6.71 2.96 5.74
CA ALA A 148 6.50 3.98 4.73
C ALA A 148 6.15 5.34 5.33
N GLU A 149 6.76 6.39 4.81
CA GLU A 149 6.37 7.77 5.09
C GLU A 149 5.35 8.21 4.05
N LEU A 150 4.09 8.40 4.47
CA LEU A 150 3.00 8.80 3.60
C LEU A 150 2.59 10.25 3.86
N ASP A 151 2.36 11.00 2.77
CA ASP A 151 2.05 12.42 2.84
C ASP A 151 0.56 12.71 2.99
N GLY A 152 0.24 13.48 4.03
CA GLY A 152 -1.06 14.10 4.26
C GLY A 152 -2.16 13.13 4.70
N PRO A 153 -3.34 13.66 5.05
CA PRO A 153 -4.46 12.84 5.51
C PRO A 153 -5.11 12.04 4.36
N PHE A 154 -5.79 10.97 4.75
CA PHE A 154 -6.65 10.16 3.88
C PHE A 154 -8.09 10.26 4.38
N ASP A 155 -9.03 10.32 3.45
CA ASP A 155 -10.46 10.37 3.74
C ASP A 155 -11.01 8.95 3.95
N VAL A 156 -10.43 7.97 3.24
CA VAL A 156 -10.83 6.57 3.27
C VAL A 156 -9.61 5.67 3.40
N VAL A 157 -9.66 4.70 4.30
CA VAL A 157 -8.66 3.63 4.41
C VAL A 157 -9.38 2.30 4.30
N ILE A 158 -8.98 1.47 3.34
CA ILE A 158 -9.61 0.18 3.02
C ILE A 158 -8.52 -0.84 2.66
N GLY A 159 -8.84 -2.12 2.78
CA GLY A 159 -7.93 -3.19 2.41
C GLY A 159 -8.17 -4.45 3.22
N ASN A 160 -7.39 -5.47 2.93
CA ASN A 160 -7.29 -6.68 3.75
C ASN A 160 -5.83 -6.84 4.19
N PRO A 161 -5.49 -6.48 5.44
CA PRO A 161 -4.11 -6.53 5.92
C PRO A 161 -3.54 -7.96 5.91
N PRO A 162 -2.20 -8.11 5.89
CA PRO A 162 -1.57 -9.42 5.82
C PRO A 162 -1.70 -10.22 7.12
N TYR A 163 -1.99 -11.52 7.02
CA TYR A 163 -2.07 -12.45 8.16
C TYR A 163 -0.77 -13.23 8.34
N VAL A 164 0.34 -12.51 8.53
CA VAL A 164 1.68 -13.11 8.70
C VAL A 164 1.95 -13.35 10.18
N ARG A 165 2.47 -14.56 10.49
CA ARG A 165 2.87 -14.93 11.84
C ARG A 165 4.19 -14.25 12.19
N GLN A 166 4.27 -13.62 13.37
CA GLN A 166 5.45 -12.87 13.80
C GLN A 166 6.75 -13.69 13.76
N GLU A 167 6.69 -15.00 14.03
CA GLU A 167 7.87 -15.88 14.01
C GLU A 167 8.54 -16.01 12.64
N LEU A 168 7.86 -15.60 11.56
CA LEU A 168 8.41 -15.58 10.20
C LEU A 168 9.09 -14.25 9.86
N ILE A 169 8.92 -13.22 10.70
CA ILE A 169 9.48 -11.89 10.49
C ILE A 169 10.82 -11.80 11.24
N ALA A 170 11.86 -11.32 10.56
CA ALA A 170 13.18 -11.19 11.16
C ALA A 170 13.16 -10.31 12.42
N ASP A 171 13.89 -10.72 13.47
CA ASP A 171 13.90 -10.04 14.78
C ASP A 171 14.22 -8.54 14.68
N ALA A 172 15.13 -8.16 13.78
CA ALA A 172 15.50 -6.76 13.58
C ALA A 172 14.34 -5.91 13.06
N LEU A 173 13.51 -6.47 12.15
CA LEU A 173 12.35 -5.81 11.60
C LEU A 173 11.20 -5.75 12.62
N MET A 174 10.97 -6.85 13.36
CA MET A 174 10.03 -6.87 14.47
C MET A 174 10.39 -5.87 15.58
N ALA A 175 11.68 -5.69 15.88
CA ALA A 175 12.14 -4.69 16.85
C ALA A 175 11.82 -3.27 16.40
N GLU A 176 12.00 -2.97 15.12
CA GLU A 176 11.63 -1.67 14.53
C GLU A 176 10.11 -1.45 14.60
N TYR A 177 9.30 -2.45 14.23
CA TYR A 177 7.84 -2.35 14.34
C TYR A 177 7.40 -2.08 15.79
N ARG A 178 7.96 -2.79 16.77
CA ARG A 178 7.66 -2.56 18.20
C ARG A 178 8.08 -1.18 18.68
N ALA A 179 9.12 -0.59 18.11
CA ALA A 179 9.54 0.77 18.44
C ALA A 179 8.57 1.83 17.91
N ARG A 180 7.90 1.56 16.78
CA ARG A 180 6.95 2.47 16.13
C ARG A 180 5.52 2.32 16.65
N TYR A 181 5.07 1.09 16.88
CA TYR A 181 3.67 0.77 17.15
C TYR A 181 3.52 0.11 18.52
N ALA A 182 2.95 0.85 19.47
CA ALA A 182 2.70 0.37 20.84
C ALA A 182 1.72 -0.82 20.90
N THR A 183 0.95 -1.06 19.84
CA THR A 183 0.02 -2.18 19.72
C THR A 183 0.70 -3.52 19.48
N ILE A 184 1.97 -3.52 19.06
CA ILE A 184 2.75 -4.74 18.82
C ILE A 184 3.41 -5.16 20.14
N TYR A 185 2.62 -5.78 21.02
CA TYR A 185 3.12 -6.39 22.26
C TYR A 185 2.89 -7.90 22.24
N ASP A 186 3.82 -8.65 22.85
CA ASP A 186 3.79 -10.11 22.92
C ASP A 186 3.52 -10.78 21.54
N ARG A 187 2.42 -11.54 21.39
CA ARG A 187 2.05 -12.28 20.17
C ARG A 187 0.98 -11.58 19.30
N ALA A 188 0.84 -10.25 19.39
CA ALA A 188 -0.11 -9.50 18.56
C ALA A 188 0.12 -9.69 17.05
N ASP A 189 -0.90 -10.09 16.30
CA ASP A 189 -0.76 -10.28 14.85
C ASP A 189 -0.40 -8.98 14.12
N ILE A 190 0.34 -9.10 13.01
CA ILE A 190 0.89 -7.95 12.29
C ILE A 190 -0.18 -7.10 11.60
N TYR A 191 -1.43 -7.57 11.49
CA TYR A 191 -2.53 -6.78 10.93
C TYR A 191 -3.02 -5.66 11.86
N VAL A 192 -2.71 -5.70 13.15
CA VAL A 192 -3.15 -4.70 14.13
C VAL A 192 -2.57 -3.30 13.89
N PRO A 193 -1.28 -3.12 13.55
CA PRO A 193 -0.71 -1.81 13.22
C PRO A 193 -1.05 -1.28 11.81
N PHE A 194 -1.76 -2.04 10.97
CA PHE A 194 -2.25 -1.60 9.67
C PHE A 194 -3.49 -0.72 9.82
#